data_AF-A0A2T6FLQ6-F1
#
_entry.id   AF-A0A2T6FLQ6-F1
#
_cell.length_a   1.000
_cell.length_b   1.000
_cell.length_c   1.000
_cell.angle_alpha   90.00
_cell.angle_beta   90.00
_cell.angle_gamma   90.00
#
_symmetry.space_group_name_H-M   'P 1'
#
loop_
_entity.id
_entity.type
_entity.pdbx_description
1 polymer ?
#
loop_
_entity_poly.entity_id
_entity_poly.type
_entity_poly.pdbx_seq_one_letter_code
_entity_poly.pdbx_strand_id
1 'polypeptide(L)'
;MIEYKYTEEKVILIHYAKLLGAKEAEHIIEIGQVKNSAQATILKNLYWAMVDQAIEDKGKGIAVMEIEGYEHWLEYIFHSLNGYLVSNGYENEWDAE
;
A
#
# COMPACT_ATOMS: atom_id res chain seq x y z
N MET A 1 -3.82 -14.54 -0.06
CA MET A 1 -3.08 -13.56 -0.89
C MET A 1 -3.59 -12.18 -0.47
N ILE A 2 -2.88 -11.10 -0.77
CA ILE A 2 -3.45 -9.75 -0.61
C ILE A 2 -4.59 -9.65 -1.61
N GLU A 3 -5.82 -9.56 -1.08
CA GLU A 3 -7.03 -9.41 -1.89
C GLU A 3 -7.26 -7.90 -2.07
N TYR A 4 -7.31 -7.47 -3.32
CA TYR A 4 -7.64 -6.09 -3.68
C TYR A 4 -9.09 -6.03 -4.15
N LYS A 5 -9.80 -4.97 -3.80
CA LYS A 5 -11.13 -4.68 -4.34
C LYS A 5 -11.05 -4.31 -5.82
N TYR A 6 -10.01 -3.58 -6.20
CA TYR A 6 -9.72 -3.16 -7.58
C TYR A 6 -8.28 -3.45 -7.96
N THR A 7 -8.04 -3.80 -9.22
CA THR A 7 -6.70 -4.09 -9.75
C THR A 7 -5.76 -2.89 -9.68
N GLU A 8 -6.32 -1.69 -9.73
CA GLU A 8 -5.70 -0.39 -9.67
C GLU A 8 -5.00 -0.16 -8.32
N GLU A 9 -5.49 -0.74 -7.23
CA GLU A 9 -4.84 -0.65 -5.91
C GLU A 9 -3.42 -1.21 -5.98
N LYS A 10 -3.25 -2.38 -6.62
CA LYS A 10 -1.92 -2.97 -6.85
C LYS A 10 -1.06 -2.08 -7.73
N VAL A 11 -1.63 -1.47 -8.77
CA VAL A 11 -0.90 -0.57 -9.68
C VAL A 11 -0.39 0.66 -8.93
N ILE A 12 -1.22 1.26 -8.10
CA ILE A 12 -0.87 2.43 -7.27
C ILE A 12 0.21 2.05 -6.26
N LEU A 13 0.05 0.93 -5.55
CA LEU A 13 1.06 0.44 -4.60
C LEU A 13 2.42 0.21 -5.25
N ILE A 14 2.45 -0.42 -6.44
CA ILE A 14 3.69 -0.63 -7.19
C ILE A 14 4.28 0.71 -7.68
N HIS A 15 3.44 1.66 -8.10
CA HIS A 15 3.89 3.00 -8.50
C HIS A 15 4.63 3.69 -7.36
N TYR A 16 4.02 3.75 -6.17
CA TYR A 16 4.63 4.39 -5.01
C TYR A 16 5.82 3.62 -4.45
N ALA A 17 5.80 2.29 -4.48
CA ALA A 17 6.97 1.49 -4.11
C ALA A 17 8.18 1.82 -4.98
N LYS A 18 7.98 2.01 -6.29
CA LYS A 18 9.04 2.45 -7.22
C LYS A 18 9.48 3.87 -6.98
N LEU A 19 8.53 4.79 -6.81
CA LEU A 19 8.79 6.22 -6.57
C LEU A 19 9.63 6.44 -5.30
N LEU A 20 9.30 5.69 -4.23
CA LEU A 20 9.96 5.77 -2.92
C LEU A 20 11.23 4.89 -2.83
N GLY A 21 11.57 4.12 -3.87
CA GLY A 21 12.70 3.19 -3.86
C GLY A 21 12.54 1.99 -2.94
N ALA A 22 11.31 1.67 -2.51
CA ALA A 22 10.96 0.59 -1.60
C ALA A 22 10.90 -0.79 -2.29
N LYS A 23 12.05 -1.26 -2.80
CA LYS A 23 12.16 -2.51 -3.59
C LYS A 23 11.62 -3.75 -2.89
N GLU A 24 11.81 -3.85 -1.57
CA GLU A 24 11.29 -4.99 -0.81
C GLU A 24 9.76 -4.97 -0.73
N ALA A 25 9.17 -3.79 -0.56
CA ALA A 25 7.73 -3.63 -0.56
C ALA A 25 7.14 -3.94 -1.95
N GLU A 26 7.77 -3.45 -3.02
CA GLU A 26 7.43 -3.80 -4.40
C GLU A 26 7.39 -5.32 -4.59
N HIS A 27 8.43 -6.02 -4.17
CA HIS A 27 8.51 -7.48 -4.29
C HIS A 27 7.41 -8.20 -3.49
N ILE A 28 7.10 -7.74 -2.28
CA ILE A 28 6.01 -8.30 -1.46
C ILE A 28 4.66 -8.14 -2.18
N ILE A 29 4.40 -6.96 -2.76
CA ILE A 29 3.17 -6.68 -3.51
C ILE A 29 3.08 -7.52 -4.80
N GLU A 30 4.20 -7.71 -5.49
CA GLU A 30 4.26 -8.55 -6.69
C GLU A 30 3.89 -10.00 -6.37
N ILE A 31 4.49 -10.58 -5.32
CA ILE A 31 4.15 -11.92 -4.82
C ILE A 31 2.71 -11.95 -4.27
N GLY A 32 2.23 -10.85 -3.68
CA GLY A 32 0.91 -10.74 -3.07
C GLY A 32 0.79 -11.46 -1.74
N GLN A 33 1.89 -11.66 -1.00
CA GLN A 33 1.84 -12.26 0.33
C GLN A 33 3.01 -11.82 1.22
N VAL A 34 2.72 -11.68 2.50
CA VAL A 34 3.68 -11.48 3.58
C VAL A 34 4.06 -12.84 4.18
N LYS A 35 5.35 -13.05 4.46
CA LYS A 35 5.87 -14.29 5.04
C LYS A 35 6.20 -14.19 6.52
N ASN A 36 6.39 -12.99 7.03
CA ASN A 36 6.81 -12.75 8.41
C ASN A 36 6.48 -11.31 8.85
N SER A 37 6.62 -11.08 10.15
CA SER A 37 6.45 -9.77 10.81
C SER A 37 7.23 -8.64 10.12
N ALA A 38 8.50 -8.87 9.77
CA ALA A 38 9.31 -7.84 9.10
C ALA A 38 8.71 -7.40 7.75
N GLN A 39 8.19 -8.33 6.97
CA GLN A 39 7.50 -8.01 5.71
C GLN A 39 6.15 -7.30 5.93
N ALA A 40 5.43 -7.59 7.02
CA ALA A 40 4.24 -6.84 7.41
C ALA A 40 4.59 -5.37 7.71
N THR A 41 5.64 -5.15 8.51
CA THR A 41 6.15 -3.81 8.82
C THR A 41 6.58 -3.04 7.57
N ILE A 42 7.22 -3.72 6.60
CA ILE A 42 7.59 -3.10 5.33
C ILE A 42 6.36 -2.61 4.56
N LEU A 43 5.27 -3.41 4.49
CA LEU A 43 4.03 -2.97 3.85
C LEU A 43 3.35 -1.81 4.59
N LYS A 44 3.30 -1.86 5.92
CA LYS A 44 2.79 -0.75 6.75
C LYS A 44 3.56 0.54 6.45
N ASN A 45 4.89 0.47 6.47
CA ASN A 45 5.75 1.63 6.21
C ASN A 45 5.57 2.17 4.79
N LEU A 46 5.44 1.28 3.79
CA LEU A 46 5.14 1.71 2.42
C LEU A 46 3.81 2.46 2.35
N TYR A 47 2.76 1.93 2.98
CA TYR A 47 1.44 2.56 2.95
C TYR A 47 1.49 3.98 3.51
N TRP A 48 2.10 4.18 4.68
CA TRP A 48 2.18 5.52 5.28
C TRP A 48 3.07 6.47 4.48
N ALA A 49 4.21 6.00 3.97
CA ALA A 49 5.06 6.80 3.09
C ALA A 49 4.34 7.18 1.77
N MET A 50 3.50 6.28 1.25
CA MET A 50 2.64 6.56 0.10
C MET A 50 1.59 7.63 0.43
N VAL A 51 0.96 7.59 1.60
CA VAL A 51 -0.01 8.63 2.03
C VAL A 51 0.66 10.01 2.02
N ASP A 52 1.85 10.12 2.62
CA ASP A 52 2.61 11.37 2.64
C ASP A 52 2.96 11.85 1.22
N GLN A 53 3.46 10.94 0.37
CA GLN A 53 3.85 11.27 -1.00
C GLN A 53 2.65 11.63 -1.87
N ALA A 54 1.50 10.97 -1.70
CA ALA A 54 0.28 11.26 -2.45
C ALA A 54 -0.27 12.67 -2.18
N ILE A 55 -0.05 13.20 -0.97
CA ILE A 55 -0.39 14.59 -0.62
C ILE A 55 0.51 15.57 -1.38
N GLU A 56 1.82 15.29 -1.46
CA GLU A 56 2.77 16.11 -2.22
C GLU A 56 2.50 16.05 -3.73
N ASP A 57 2.07 14.89 -4.22
CA ASP A 57 1.84 14.60 -5.63
C ASP A 57 0.52 15.15 -6.19
N LYS A 58 -0.28 15.88 -5.39
CA LYS A 58 -1.60 16.38 -5.81
C LYS A 58 -1.54 17.10 -7.17
N GLY A 59 -2.10 16.48 -8.21
CA GLY A 59 -2.10 16.97 -9.60
C GLY A 59 -0.87 16.60 -10.45
N LYS A 60 0.04 15.76 -9.94
CA LYS A 60 1.29 15.30 -10.58
C LYS A 60 1.57 13.80 -10.40
N GLY A 61 0.77 13.10 -9.58
CA GLY A 61 0.91 11.68 -9.32
C GLY A 61 0.42 10.79 -10.48
N ILE A 62 -0.02 9.58 -10.15
CA ILE A 62 -0.55 8.65 -11.14
C ILE A 62 -1.98 9.05 -11.58
N ALA A 63 -2.22 9.03 -12.90
CA ALA A 63 -3.50 9.47 -13.48
C ALA A 63 -4.74 8.78 -12.90
N VAL A 64 -4.63 7.52 -12.46
CA VAL A 64 -5.75 6.78 -11.86
C VAL A 64 -6.20 7.40 -10.53
N MET A 65 -5.29 7.96 -9.74
CA MET A 65 -5.64 8.63 -8.48
C MET A 65 -6.31 9.97 -8.70
N GLU A 66 -6.04 10.65 -9.81
CA GLU A 66 -6.62 11.96 -10.13
C GLU A 66 -8.07 11.86 -10.61
N ILE A 67 -8.46 10.75 -11.26
CA ILE A 67 -9.81 10.58 -11.82
C ILE A 67 -10.86 10.40 -10.72
N GLU A 68 -10.56 9.60 -9.69
CA GLU A 68 -11.49 9.26 -8.61
C GLU A 68 -11.19 10.02 -7.30
N GLY A 69 -10.02 10.67 -7.23
CA GLY A 69 -9.51 11.36 -6.06
C GLY A 69 -8.59 10.47 -5.24
N TYR A 70 -7.42 11.01 -4.86
CA TYR A 70 -6.39 10.24 -4.16
C TYR A 70 -6.90 9.67 -2.82
N GLU A 71 -7.76 10.40 -2.11
CA GLU A 71 -8.31 10.01 -0.80
C GLU A 71 -9.09 8.69 -0.88
N HIS A 72 -9.93 8.50 -1.92
CA HIS A 72 -10.68 7.25 -2.12
C HIS A 72 -9.74 6.07 -2.35
N TRP A 73 -8.69 6.25 -3.16
CA TRP A 73 -7.73 5.20 -3.42
C TRP A 73 -6.91 4.83 -2.18
N LEU A 74 -6.51 5.83 -1.39
CA LEU A 74 -5.83 5.58 -0.12
C LEU A 74 -6.73 4.78 0.83
N GLU A 75 -8.02 5.09 0.91
CA GLU A 75 -8.98 4.34 1.73
C GLU A 75 -9.16 2.89 1.25
N TYR A 76 -9.30 2.65 -0.06
CA TYR A 76 -9.38 1.28 -0.58
C TYR A 76 -8.12 0.47 -0.25
N ILE A 77 -6.95 1.06 -0.50
CA ILE A 77 -5.68 0.41 -0.22
C ILE A 77 -5.52 0.15 1.29
N PHE A 78 -5.91 1.11 2.14
CA PHE A 78 -5.93 0.93 3.59
C PHE A 78 -6.73 -0.31 3.97
N HIS A 79 -7.96 -0.43 3.47
CA HIS A 79 -8.82 -1.56 3.80
C HIS A 79 -8.26 -2.90 3.30
N SER A 80 -7.70 -2.93 2.09
CA SER A 80 -7.09 -4.14 1.52
C SER A 80 -5.85 -4.58 2.30
N LEU A 81 -4.94 -3.65 2.63
CA LEU A 81 -3.72 -3.98 3.37
C LEU A 81 -4.01 -4.29 4.85
N ASN A 82 -4.78 -3.45 5.53
CA ASN A 82 -5.15 -3.67 6.92
C ASN A 82 -5.92 -4.99 7.09
N GLY A 83 -6.95 -5.20 6.26
CA GLY A 83 -7.76 -6.41 6.29
C GLY A 83 -6.91 -7.67 6.06
N TYR A 84 -5.96 -7.60 5.13
CA TYR A 84 -5.02 -8.69 4.90
C TYR A 84 -4.11 -8.92 6.11
N LEU A 85 -3.44 -7.89 6.63
CA LEU A 85 -2.46 -8.03 7.72
C LEU A 85 -3.11 -8.52 9.01
N VAL A 86 -4.25 -7.92 9.42
CA VAL A 86 -5.00 -8.34 10.61
C VAL A 86 -5.48 -9.79 10.48
N SER A 87 -6.03 -10.17 9.32
CA SER A 87 -6.51 -11.54 9.10
C SER A 87 -5.39 -12.59 9.11
N ASN A 88 -4.13 -12.17 8.93
CA ASN A 88 -2.95 -13.04 8.99
C ASN A 88 -2.18 -12.92 10.32
N GLY A 89 -2.73 -12.23 11.33
CA GLY A 89 -2.15 -12.12 12.66
C GLY A 89 -1.05 -11.05 12.79
N TYR A 90 -0.99 -10.11 11.85
CA TYR A 90 -0.03 -9.00 11.83
C TYR A 90 -0.63 -7.66 12.27
N GLU A 91 -1.66 -7.70 13.13
CA GLU A 91 -2.33 -6.50 13.67
C GLU A 91 -1.35 -5.60 14.44
N ASN A 92 -0.46 -6.20 15.23
CA ASN A 92 0.54 -5.45 15.98
C ASN A 92 1.50 -4.66 15.07
N GLU A 93 1.91 -5.23 13.95
CA GLU A 93 2.78 -4.57 12.97
C GLU A 93 2.08 -3.44 12.23
N TRP A 94 0.76 -3.54 12.06
CA TRP A 94 -0.05 -2.50 11.44
C TRP A 94 -0.28 -1.31 12.39
N ASP A 95 -0.61 -1.60 13.65
CA ASP A 95 -0.96 -0.60 14.66
C ASP A 95 0.25 0.03 15.37
N ALA A 96 1.44 -0.58 15.27
CA ALA A 96 2.65 -0.02 15.84
C ALA A 96 2.97 1.35 15.22
N GLU A 97 3.16 2.37 16.07
CA GLU A 97 3.55 3.73 15.67
C GLU A 97 4.91 3.76 14.94
#